data_AF-A0A523GMC5-F1
#
_entry.id   AF-A0A523GMC5-F1
#
_cell.length_a   1.000
_cell.length_b   1.000
_cell.length_c   1.000
_cell.angle_alpha   90.00
_cell.angle_beta   90.00
_cell.angle_gamma   90.00
#
_symmetry.space_group_name_H-M   'P 1'
#
loop_
_entity.id
_entity.type
_entity.pdbx_description
1 polymer ?
#
loop_
_entity_poly.entity_id
_entity_poly.type
_entity_poly.pdbx_seq_one_letter_code
_entity_poly.pdbx_strand_id
1 'polypeptide(L)' 'MEMICVYVIRSKKDGRFYVGMTQNVEKRILEHNSGRT' A
#
# COMPACT_ATOMS: atom_id res chain seq x y z
N MET A 1 22.03 -2.61 -1.65
CA MET A 1 21.05 -1.65 -2.20
C MET A 1 19.67 -2.23 -1.97
N GLU A 2 18.82 -1.55 -1.21
CA GLU A 2 17.44 -2.00 -1.02
C GLU A 2 16.55 -1.39 -2.10
N MET A 3 15.68 -2.21 -2.71
CA MET A 3 14.75 -1.77 -3.75
C MET A 3 13.53 -1.10 -3.11
N ILE A 4 13.27 0.15 -3.47
CA ILE A 4 12.06 0.87 -3.06
C ILE A 4 11.09 0.87 -4.25
N CYS A 5 9.85 0.44 -4.01
CA CYS A 5 8.78 0.44 -4.99
C CYS A 5 7.77 1.53 -4.66
N VAL A 6 7.43 2.37 -5.64
CA VAL A 6 6.28 3.27 -5.58
C VAL A 6 5.05 2.51 -6.06
N TYR A 7 3.93 2.65 -5.36
CA TYR A 7 2.71 1.90 -5.65
C TYR A 7 1.46 2.78 -5.56
N VAL A 8 0.37 2.27 -6.15
CA VAL A 8 -0.99 2.79 -5.99
C VAL A 8 -1.92 1.67 -5.54
N ILE A 9 -2.60 1.85 -4.41
CA ILE A 9 -3.66 0.94 -3.93
C ILE A 9 -5.01 1.58 -4.22
N ARG A 10 -5.92 0.85 -4.86
CA ARG A 10 -7.33 1.24 -4.99
C ARG A 10 -8.16 0.52 -3.93
N SER A 11 -8.76 1.27 -3.02
CA SER A 11 -9.73 0.73 -2.06
C SER A 11 -10.96 0.22 -2.79
N LYS A 12 -11.32 -1.04 -2.53
CA LYS A 12 -12.55 -1.65 -3.05
C LYS A 12 -13.80 -1.18 -2.28
N LYS A 13 -13.63 -0.54 -1.12
CA LYS A 13 -14.73 -0.09 -0.25
C LYS A 13 -15.33 1.24 -0.71
N ASP A 14 -14.45 2.20 -1.03
CA ASP A 14 -14.83 3.59 -1.31
C ASP A 14 -14.24 4.12 -2.63
N GLY A 15 -13.50 3.29 -3.37
CA GLY A 15 -12.89 3.66 -4.64
C GLY A 15 -11.69 4.60 -4.53
N ARG A 16 -11.25 4.97 -3.31
CA ARG A 16 -10.14 5.90 -3.12
C ARG A 16 -8.81 5.28 -3.54
N PHE A 17 -7.91 6.13 -4.04
CA PHE A 17 -6.55 5.77 -4.40
C PHE A 17 -5.57 6.23 -3.33
N TYR A 18 -4.65 5.35 -2.95
CA TYR A 18 -3.59 5.60 -1.98
C TYR A 18 -2.24 5.41 -2.66
N VAL A 19 -1.41 6.45 -2.65
CA VAL A 19 -0.07 6.44 -3.23
C VAL A 19 0.95 6.35 -2.10
N GLY A 20 2.00 5.54 -2.29
CA GLY A 20 3.09 5.49 -1.33
C GLY A 20 4.28 4.70 -1.84
N MET A 21 5.25 4.48 -0.96
CA MET A 21 6.45 3.71 -1.25
C MET A 21 6.66 2.62 -0.22
N THR A 22 7.20 1.47 -0.63
CA THR A 22 7.51 0.36 0.27
C THR A 22 8.66 -0.47 -0.29
N GLN A 23 9.35 -1.19 0.59
CA GLN A 23 10.29 -2.24 0.23
C GLN A 23 9.62 -3.63 0.25
N ASN A 24 8.42 -3.74 0.82
CA ASN A 24 7.65 -4.97 0.91
C ASN A 24 6.16 -4.69 0.64
N VAL A 25 5.69 -5.13 -0.53
CA VAL A 25 4.31 -4.89 -1.00
C VAL A 25 3.30 -5.71 -0.20
N GLU A 26 3.61 -6.96 0.15
CA GLU A 26 2.71 -7.84 0.91
C GLU A 26 2.38 -7.27 2.30
N LYS A 27 3.42 -6.89 3.06
CA LYS A 27 3.28 -6.25 4.36
C LYS A 27 2.43 -4.97 4.24
N ARG A 28 2.68 -4.17 3.20
CA ARG A 28 1.97 -2.90 2.98
C ARG A 28 0.47 -3.08 2.76
N ILE A 29 0.09 -4.10 1.98
CA ILE A 29 -1.32 -4.43 1.71
C ILE A 29 -2.03 -4.87 3.00
N LEU A 30 -1.39 -5.71 3.82
CA LEU A 30 -1.94 -6.17 5.10
C LEU A 30 -2.15 -5.00 6.08
N GLU A 31 -1.16 -4.11 6.20
CA GLU A 31 -1.26 -2.91 7.05
C GLU A 31 -2.43 -2.01 6.62
N HIS A 32 -2.55 -1.75 5.31
CA HIS A 32 -3.63 -0.94 4.75
C HIS A 32 -5.02 -1.54 5.02
N ASN A 33 -5.17 -2.85 4.79
CA ASN A 33 -6.44 -3.54 5.07
C ASN A 33 -6.77 -3.60 6.57
N SER A 34 -5.77 -3.52 7.45
CA SER A 34 -5.97 -3.50 8.90
C SER A 34 -6.32 -2.11 9.46
N GLY A 35 -6.43 -1.07 8.62
CA GLY A 35 -6.73 0.29 9.04
C GLY A 35 -5.56 1.01 9.73
N ARG A 36 -4.34 0.50 9.60
CA ARG A 36 -3.11 1.09 10.16
C ARG A 36 -2.46 2.09 9.21
N THR A 37 -3.28 2.80 8.42
CA THR A 37 -2.86 3.68 7.32
C THR A 37 -3.74 4.89 7.16
#